data_AF-M8CML3-F1
#
_entry.id   AF-M8CML3-F1
#
_cell.length_a   1.000
_cell.length_b   1.000
_cell.length_c   1.000
_cell.angle_alpha   90.00
_cell.angle_beta   90.00
_cell.angle_gamma   90.00
#
_symmetry.space_group_name_H-M   'P 1'
#
loop_
_entity.id
_entity.type
_entity.pdbx_description
1 polymer ?
#
loop_
_entity_poly.entity_id
_entity_poly.type
_entity_poly.pdbx_seq_one_letter_code
_entity_poly.pdbx_strand_id
1 'polypeptide(L)'
;MATATDHQESVLRMESETSVQMDAMTTKTGLRKGKWLERITKSLGSKVPIQIAEGMKRPEKPLQANFEMNTDSETIKTACKDILQKNSKNRRYQIKKKYFDTVAANKVSIKSPVPDLTDGEWQALVEMWSTPRHKETCVSNKINREKVVYNQRTGSRHYRAHIFANKEERKGEELSAIDLFKATHNSKKHGFSELVKTAILEMEKMKDALVPEGEEPKSAVEIVEEVLKTKKLERSELQAEVMQEELAAIKMKAEEAEAAHDKELELLRKKSQEQDEKLAHLMALFGAKFVAFCTWQVKPGALVNLGAFCILHLWSAKRPRPKQELD
;
A
#
# COMPACT_ATOMS: atom_id res chain seq x y z
N MET A 1 39.07 -37.78 -8.83
CA MET A 1 38.98 -37.42 -7.40
C MET A 1 39.47 -35.99 -7.24
N ALA A 2 38.61 -35.01 -7.49
CA ALA A 2 38.84 -33.61 -7.12
C ALA A 2 37.95 -33.37 -5.90
N THR A 3 38.60 -33.23 -4.76
CA THR A 3 38.00 -33.34 -3.42
C THR A 3 37.31 -32.05 -3.02
N ALA A 4 36.35 -32.19 -2.10
CA ALA A 4 35.44 -31.17 -1.56
C ALA A 4 36.08 -29.91 -0.93
N THR A 5 37.39 -29.70 -1.09
CA THR A 5 38.16 -28.55 -0.62
C THR A 5 37.98 -27.30 -1.48
N ASP A 6 37.84 -27.42 -2.80
CA ASP A 6 37.70 -26.25 -3.70
C ASP A 6 36.38 -25.47 -3.50
N HIS A 7 35.32 -26.15 -3.05
CA HIS A 7 34.03 -25.51 -2.84
C HIS A 7 33.98 -24.72 -1.52
N GLN A 8 34.73 -25.13 -0.50
CA GLN A 8 34.87 -24.36 0.74
C GLN A 8 35.80 -23.15 0.56
N GLU A 9 36.84 -23.26 -0.28
CA GLU A 9 37.76 -22.16 -0.56
C GLU A 9 37.10 -21.04 -1.40
N SER A 10 36.20 -21.42 -2.31
CA SER A 10 35.34 -20.50 -3.08
C SER A 10 34.39 -19.69 -2.19
N VAL A 11 33.77 -20.32 -1.18
CA VAL A 11 32.84 -19.65 -0.27
C VAL A 11 33.59 -18.71 0.69
N LEU A 12 34.77 -19.11 1.20
CA LEU A 12 35.60 -18.25 2.05
C LEU A 12 36.20 -17.05 1.30
N ARG A 13 36.40 -17.15 -0.03
CA ARG A 13 36.86 -16.04 -0.86
C ARG A 13 35.74 -15.02 -1.14
N MET A 14 34.50 -15.47 -1.27
CA MET A 14 33.33 -14.58 -1.36
C MET A 14 32.99 -13.89 -0.03
N GLU A 15 33.19 -14.56 1.11
CA GLU A 15 32.99 -13.96 2.44
C GLU A 15 34.09 -12.95 2.83
N SER A 16 35.32 -13.15 2.35
CA SER A 16 36.40 -12.16 2.54
C SER A 16 36.26 -10.94 1.63
N GLU A 17 35.84 -11.10 0.37
CA GLU A 17 35.56 -9.95 -0.53
C GLU A 17 34.34 -9.13 -0.09
N THR A 18 33.34 -9.76 0.53
CA THR A 18 32.19 -9.05 1.13
C THR A 18 32.53 -8.34 2.44
N SER A 19 33.53 -8.81 3.19
CA SER A 19 34.02 -8.12 4.39
C SER A 19 34.90 -6.88 4.09
N VAL A 20 35.60 -6.86 2.95
CA VAL A 20 36.56 -5.78 2.62
C VAL A 20 35.89 -4.55 1.98
N GLN A 21 34.64 -4.66 1.51
CA GLN A 21 33.89 -3.52 0.95
C GLN A 21 33.05 -2.72 1.95
N MET A 22 33.07 -3.07 3.24
CA MET A 22 32.30 -2.36 4.27
C MET A 22 33.05 -1.21 4.96
N ASP A 23 34.35 -1.02 4.69
CA ASP A 23 35.20 -0.07 5.44
C ASP A 23 35.66 1.18 4.68
N ALA A 24 34.97 1.56 3.59
CA ALA A 24 35.29 2.81 2.88
C ALA A 24 34.07 3.68 2.53
N MET A 25 32.98 3.60 3.30
CA MET A 25 31.96 4.64 3.26
C MET A 25 32.21 5.68 4.36
N THR A 26 33.29 6.44 4.18
CA THR A 26 33.40 7.76 4.81
C THR A 26 32.31 8.63 4.20
N THR A 27 31.11 8.56 4.77
CA THR A 27 30.13 9.62 4.60
C THR A 27 30.85 10.91 5.01
N LYS A 28 31.12 11.78 4.04
CA LYS A 28 31.51 13.16 4.32
C LYS A 28 30.31 13.78 5.03
N THR A 29 30.22 13.58 6.34
CA THR A 29 29.32 14.29 7.23
C THR A 29 29.74 15.75 7.12
N GLY A 30 29.08 16.48 6.22
CA GLY A 30 29.29 17.91 6.06
C GLY A 30 29.24 18.58 7.43
N LEU A 31 30.17 19.50 7.67
CA LEU A 31 30.39 20.27 8.90
C LEU A 31 29.10 20.48 9.72
N ARG A 32 28.81 19.55 10.62
CA ARG A 32 27.79 19.67 11.67
C ARG A 32 28.41 19.48 13.05
N LYS A 33 29.72 19.61 13.19
CA LYS A 33 30.36 19.67 14.51
C LYS A 33 29.87 20.95 15.21
N GLY A 34 29.30 20.81 16.41
CA GLY A 34 28.90 21.95 17.26
C GLY A 34 27.46 22.43 17.13
N LYS A 35 26.72 22.14 16.04
CA LYS A 35 25.35 22.70 15.83
C LYS A 35 24.28 22.15 16.77
N TRP A 36 24.56 21.02 17.42
CA TRP A 36 23.74 20.47 18.49
C TRP A 36 24.09 21.13 19.84
N LEU A 37 25.39 21.33 20.11
CA LEU A 37 25.89 22.04 21.30
C LEU A 37 25.44 23.52 21.34
N GLU A 38 25.41 24.20 20.19
CA GLU A 38 24.85 25.55 20.05
C GLU A 38 23.36 25.62 20.37
N ARG A 39 22.61 24.55 20.02
CA ARG A 39 21.18 24.49 20.32
C ARG A 39 20.93 24.31 21.81
N ILE A 40 21.78 23.53 22.47
CA ILE A 40 21.72 23.26 23.91
C ILE A 40 22.13 24.48 24.72
N THR A 41 23.20 25.17 24.34
CA THR A 41 23.60 26.43 24.99
C THR A 41 22.54 27.51 24.84
N LYS A 42 21.85 27.58 23.70
CA LYS A 42 20.70 28.48 23.51
C LYS A 42 19.49 28.09 24.37
N SER A 43 19.22 26.80 24.57
CA SER A 43 18.09 26.36 25.40
C SER A 43 18.35 26.46 26.91
N LEU A 44 19.60 26.28 27.36
CA LEU A 44 19.99 26.45 28.76
C LEU A 44 20.22 27.91 29.17
N GLY A 45 20.42 28.82 28.20
CA GLY A 45 20.73 30.23 28.48
C GLY A 45 22.13 30.49 29.06
N SER A 46 22.96 29.45 29.21
CA SER A 46 24.33 29.52 29.70
C SER A 46 25.25 28.56 28.93
N LYS A 47 26.55 28.87 28.92
CA LYS A 47 27.56 28.06 28.22
C LYS A 47 27.81 26.79 29.03
N VAL A 48 27.68 25.60 28.42
CA VAL A 48 27.99 24.32 29.08
C VAL A 48 29.46 24.36 29.54
N PRO A 49 29.76 24.30 30.85
CA PRO A 49 31.13 24.36 31.34
C PRO A 49 31.84 23.05 30.98
N ILE A 50 32.83 23.15 30.09
CA ILE A 50 33.73 22.05 29.73
C ILE A 50 35.09 22.42 30.30
N GLN A 51 35.52 21.75 31.37
CA GLN A 51 36.87 21.91 31.90
C GLN A 51 37.81 20.98 31.13
N ILE A 52 38.86 21.54 30.54
CA ILE A 52 39.94 20.80 29.89
C ILE A 52 41.22 21.20 30.62
N ALA A 53 41.85 20.25 31.31
CA ALA A 53 43.12 20.49 31.99
C ALA A 53 44.20 20.88 30.97
N GLU A 54 45.05 21.83 31.34
CA GLU A 54 46.11 22.36 30.48
C GLU A 54 47.06 21.23 30.05
N GLY A 55 47.20 21.01 28.73
CA GLY A 55 48.02 19.95 28.14
C GLY A 55 47.26 18.68 27.68
N MET A 56 45.98 18.50 28.03
CA MET A 56 45.18 17.36 27.59
C MET A 56 44.33 17.71 26.35
N LYS A 57 44.44 16.91 25.28
CA LYS A 57 43.64 17.09 24.03
C LYS A 57 42.14 16.75 24.21
N ARG A 58 41.75 16.14 25.33
CA ARG A 58 40.39 15.66 25.60
C ARG A 58 39.95 16.17 26.98
N PRO A 59 38.70 16.66 27.14
CA PRO A 59 38.14 16.94 28.46
C PRO A 59 38.23 15.70 29.33
N GLU A 60 38.43 15.86 30.63
CA GLU A 60 38.25 14.76 31.58
C GLU A 60 36.83 14.19 31.45
N LYS A 61 36.65 12.92 31.89
CA LYS A 61 35.40 12.15 31.74
C LYS A 61 34.21 13.09 31.87
N PRO A 62 33.32 13.16 30.86
CA PRO A 62 32.25 14.13 30.89
C PRO A 62 31.54 13.93 32.22
N LEU A 63 31.42 14.99 33.02
CA LEU A 63 30.39 15.05 34.06
C LEU A 63 29.18 14.44 33.37
N GLN A 64 28.73 13.27 33.83
CA GLN A 64 27.51 12.67 33.34
C GLN A 64 26.52 13.81 33.53
N ALA A 65 26.19 14.49 32.43
CA ALA A 65 25.15 15.47 32.46
C ALA A 65 23.96 14.58 32.80
N ASN A 66 23.60 14.58 34.07
CA ASN A 66 22.38 14.01 34.56
C ASN A 66 21.32 14.87 33.86
N PHE A 67 21.01 14.51 32.62
CA PHE A 67 19.81 14.93 31.94
C PHE A 67 18.71 14.21 32.69
N GLU A 68 18.41 14.72 33.88
CA GLU A 68 17.29 14.30 34.69
C GLU A 68 16.06 14.70 33.89
N MET A 69 15.66 13.80 33.00
CA MET A 69 14.49 13.98 32.16
C MET A 69 13.29 13.86 33.09
N ASN A 70 12.70 15.00 33.41
CA ASN A 70 11.47 15.04 34.19
C ASN A 70 10.39 14.24 33.47
N THR A 71 10.20 12.99 33.89
CA THR A 71 9.30 12.03 33.23
C THR A 71 7.84 12.46 33.37
N ASP A 72 7.55 13.37 34.30
CA ASP A 72 6.23 13.97 34.49
C ASP A 72 5.94 15.15 33.56
N SER A 73 6.97 15.71 32.92
CA SER A 73 6.83 16.81 31.97
C SER A 73 5.99 16.39 30.75
N GLU A 74 4.94 17.17 30.46
CA GLU A 74 4.04 16.92 29.33
C GLU A 74 4.78 16.93 27.98
N THR A 75 5.81 17.77 27.85
CA THR A 75 6.62 17.85 26.62
C THR A 75 7.42 16.57 26.39
N ILE A 76 7.92 15.96 27.46
CA ILE A 76 8.69 14.71 27.41
C ILE A 76 7.73 13.54 27.14
N LYS A 77 6.59 13.49 27.83
CA LYS A 77 5.52 12.50 27.56
C LYS A 77 5.05 12.53 26.11
N THR A 78 4.81 13.73 25.56
CA THR A 78 4.39 13.91 24.17
C THR A 78 5.47 13.44 23.19
N ALA A 79 6.72 13.84 23.40
CA ALA A 79 7.82 13.42 22.55
C ALA A 79 8.03 11.88 22.57
N CYS A 80 7.98 11.27 23.75
CA CYS A 80 8.04 9.82 23.90
C CYS A 80 6.85 9.11 23.21
N LYS A 81 5.64 9.64 23.39
CA LYS A 81 4.43 9.14 22.72
C LYS A 81 4.57 9.19 21.20
N ASP A 82 5.08 10.29 20.64
CA ASP A 82 5.28 10.42 19.20
C ASP A 82 6.30 9.41 18.65
N ILE A 83 7.40 9.19 19.37
CA ILE A 83 8.43 8.20 19.00
C ILE A 83 7.84 6.79 18.98
N LEU A 84 7.13 6.41 20.04
CA LEU A 84 6.51 5.09 20.17
C LEU A 84 5.40 4.89 19.14
N GLN A 85 4.55 5.88 18.92
CA GLN A 85 3.52 5.84 17.89
C GLN A 85 4.10 5.71 16.50
N LYS A 86 5.20 6.41 16.19
CA LYS A 86 5.88 6.29 14.90
C LYS A 86 6.44 4.89 14.70
N ASN A 87 7.07 4.31 15.71
CA ASN A 87 7.55 2.94 15.66
C ASN A 87 6.39 1.96 15.43
N SER A 88 5.32 2.05 16.21
CA SER A 88 4.12 1.22 16.07
C SER A 88 3.49 1.31 14.67
N LYS A 89 3.34 2.52 14.12
CA LYS A 89 2.83 2.74 12.75
C LYS A 89 3.73 2.11 11.70
N ASN A 90 5.05 2.28 11.82
CA ASN A 90 6.03 1.69 10.91
C ASN A 90 5.99 0.16 10.97
N ARG A 91 5.93 -0.41 12.18
CA ARG A 91 5.82 -1.86 12.39
C ARG A 91 4.54 -2.41 11.78
N ARG A 92 3.39 -1.78 12.04
CA ARG A 92 2.09 -2.16 11.47
C ARG A 92 2.13 -2.15 9.94
N TYR A 93 2.73 -1.12 9.33
CA TYR A 93 2.91 -1.05 7.88
C TYR A 93 3.74 -2.22 7.33
N GLN A 94 4.86 -2.56 7.98
CA GLN A 94 5.71 -3.68 7.55
C GLN A 94 4.97 -5.02 7.62
N ILE A 95 4.20 -5.25 8.69
CA ILE A 95 3.39 -6.47 8.85
C ILE A 95 2.34 -6.54 7.73
N LYS A 96 1.59 -5.46 7.51
CA LYS A 96 0.58 -5.38 6.44
C LYS A 96 1.20 -5.69 5.08
N LYS A 97 2.32 -5.04 4.76
CA LYS A 97 3.01 -5.21 3.47
C LYS A 97 3.48 -6.65 3.23
N LYS A 98 3.94 -7.35 4.28
CA LYS A 98 4.51 -8.70 4.14
C LYS A 98 3.48 -9.82 4.15
N TYR A 99 2.42 -9.68 4.95
CA TYR A 99 1.52 -10.78 5.28
C TYR A 99 0.06 -10.55 4.88
N PHE A 100 -0.32 -9.32 4.54
CA PHE A 100 -1.69 -8.98 4.12
C PHE A 100 -1.76 -8.60 2.64
N ASP A 101 -1.00 -7.58 2.20
CA ASP A 101 -1.10 -7.07 0.83
C ASP A 101 -0.60 -8.05 -0.24
N THR A 102 0.33 -8.95 0.12
CA THR A 102 0.91 -9.98 -0.77
C THR A 102 0.05 -11.24 -0.88
N VAL A 103 -0.98 -11.38 -0.03
CA VAL A 103 -1.77 -12.60 0.11
C VAL A 103 -3.20 -12.32 -0.37
N ALA A 104 -3.74 -13.20 -1.21
CA ALA A 104 -5.15 -13.10 -1.62
C ALA A 104 -6.07 -13.17 -0.39
N ALA A 105 -7.15 -12.39 -0.38
CA ALA A 105 -8.03 -12.22 0.79
C ALA A 105 -8.51 -13.55 1.40
N ASN A 106 -8.80 -14.56 0.56
CA ASN A 106 -9.28 -15.88 0.99
C ASN A 106 -8.19 -16.75 1.65
N LYS A 107 -6.92 -16.31 1.66
CA LYS A 107 -5.75 -17.05 2.17
C LYS A 107 -5.06 -16.34 3.34
N VAL A 108 -5.63 -15.25 3.86
CA VAL A 108 -5.06 -14.54 5.01
C VAL A 108 -5.11 -15.45 6.23
N SER A 109 -3.97 -15.65 6.89
CA SER A 109 -3.85 -16.50 8.07
C SER A 109 -4.73 -15.98 9.22
N ILE A 110 -5.40 -16.89 9.92
CA ILE A 110 -6.17 -16.60 11.13
C ILE A 110 -5.23 -16.37 12.34
N LYS A 111 -4.05 -17.01 12.32
CA LYS A 111 -3.02 -16.88 13.36
C LYS A 111 -2.01 -15.79 13.03
N SER A 112 -1.47 -15.16 14.07
CA SER A 112 -0.46 -14.13 13.94
C SER A 112 0.80 -14.71 13.28
N PRO A 113 1.30 -14.07 12.21
CA PRO A 113 2.53 -14.48 11.54
C PRO A 113 3.80 -14.01 12.27
N VAL A 114 3.66 -13.28 13.38
CA VAL A 114 4.77 -12.62 14.08
C VAL A 114 4.70 -12.94 15.58
N PRO A 115 5.80 -13.39 16.21
CA PRO A 115 5.80 -13.82 17.60
C PRO A 115 5.46 -12.69 18.60
N ASP A 116 5.82 -11.45 18.26
CA ASP A 116 5.58 -10.27 19.11
C ASP A 116 4.13 -9.75 19.08
N LEU A 117 3.24 -10.38 18.30
CA LEU A 117 1.86 -9.94 18.11
C LEU A 117 0.92 -11.10 18.45
N THR A 118 -0.04 -10.87 19.33
CA THR A 118 -1.01 -11.91 19.70
C THR A 118 -1.98 -12.18 18.54
N ASP A 119 -2.55 -13.40 18.51
CA ASP A 119 -3.52 -13.79 17.47
C ASP A 119 -4.75 -12.88 17.45
N GLY A 120 -5.24 -12.45 18.62
CA GLY A 120 -6.37 -11.53 18.73
C GLY A 120 -6.06 -10.14 18.17
N GLU A 121 -4.87 -9.59 18.46
CA GLU A 121 -4.44 -8.31 17.90
C GLU A 121 -4.23 -8.39 16.38
N TRP A 122 -3.73 -9.51 15.88
CA TRP A 122 -3.61 -9.78 14.45
C TRP A 122 -4.98 -9.79 13.76
N GLN A 123 -5.97 -10.50 14.32
CA GLN A 123 -7.32 -10.55 13.77
C GLN A 123 -7.98 -9.17 13.74
N ALA A 124 -7.85 -8.39 14.82
CA ALA A 124 -8.35 -7.01 14.85
C ALA A 124 -7.71 -6.13 13.77
N LEU A 125 -6.41 -6.31 13.49
CA LEU A 125 -5.74 -5.60 12.40
C LEU A 125 -6.27 -6.01 11.02
N VAL A 126 -6.46 -7.32 10.79
CA VAL A 126 -7.00 -7.87 9.54
C VAL A 126 -8.43 -7.37 9.30
N GLU A 127 -9.27 -7.35 10.34
CA GLU A 127 -10.63 -6.83 10.29
C GLU A 127 -10.63 -5.32 9.95
N MET A 128 -9.81 -4.54 10.64
CA MET A 128 -9.65 -3.10 10.38
C MET A 128 -9.20 -2.83 8.94
N TRP A 129 -8.22 -3.58 8.41
CA TRP A 129 -7.76 -3.40 7.02
C TRP A 129 -8.77 -3.88 5.97
N SER A 130 -9.63 -4.84 6.33
CA SER A 130 -10.65 -5.39 5.44
C SER A 130 -11.90 -4.52 5.36
N THR A 131 -12.16 -3.72 6.39
CA THR A 131 -13.31 -2.80 6.49
C THR A 131 -13.39 -1.84 5.29
N PRO A 132 -14.55 -1.73 4.60
CA PRO A 132 -14.70 -0.88 3.41
C PRO A 132 -14.27 0.58 3.65
N ARG A 133 -14.71 1.17 4.76
CA ARG A 133 -14.35 2.54 5.16
C ARG A 133 -12.84 2.77 5.25
N HIS A 134 -12.08 1.79 5.74
CA HIS A 134 -10.62 1.90 5.84
C HIS A 134 -9.99 1.85 4.45
N LYS A 135 -10.45 0.95 3.58
CA LYS A 135 -9.98 0.83 2.19
C LYS A 135 -10.22 2.12 1.41
N GLU A 136 -11.44 2.65 1.48
CA GLU A 136 -11.80 3.93 0.87
C GLU A 136 -10.89 5.06 1.36
N THR A 137 -10.73 5.19 2.68
CA THR A 137 -9.85 6.21 3.28
C THR A 137 -8.41 6.06 2.80
N CYS A 138 -7.90 4.84 2.69
CA CYS A 138 -6.55 4.57 2.15
C CYS A 138 -6.41 4.98 0.68
N VAL A 139 -7.39 4.63 -0.16
CA VAL A 139 -7.42 4.98 -1.58
C VAL A 139 -7.51 6.50 -1.75
N SER A 140 -8.42 7.18 -1.04
CA SER A 140 -8.52 8.63 -1.06
C SER A 140 -7.23 9.30 -0.61
N ASN A 141 -6.59 8.80 0.45
CA ASN A 141 -5.30 9.33 0.91
C ASN A 141 -4.18 9.12 -0.10
N LYS A 142 -4.17 7.99 -0.82
CA LYS A 142 -3.22 7.74 -1.91
C LYS A 142 -3.42 8.74 -3.05
N ILE A 143 -4.66 8.90 -3.53
CA ILE A 143 -5.04 9.89 -4.55
C ILE A 143 -4.66 11.31 -4.10
N ASN A 144 -4.92 11.66 -2.84
CA ASN A 144 -4.58 12.97 -2.31
C ASN A 144 -3.07 13.21 -2.24
N ARG A 145 -2.26 12.19 -1.94
CA ARG A 145 -0.79 12.29 -2.02
C ARG A 145 -0.33 12.45 -3.46
N GLU A 146 -0.94 11.73 -4.39
CA GLU A 146 -0.63 11.83 -5.81
C GLU A 146 -0.97 13.23 -6.36
N LYS A 147 -2.01 13.91 -5.86
CA LYS A 147 -2.33 15.30 -6.24
C LYS A 147 -1.19 16.29 -5.93
N VAL A 148 -0.30 15.98 -4.98
CA VAL A 148 0.87 16.83 -4.67
C VAL A 148 1.97 16.60 -5.70
N VAL A 149 2.00 17.44 -6.72
CA VAL A 149 2.98 17.36 -7.83
C VAL A 149 4.32 17.97 -7.44
N TYR A 150 4.26 19.21 -6.95
CA TYR A 150 5.44 20.02 -6.64
C TYR A 150 5.80 19.85 -5.17
N ASN A 151 6.63 18.84 -4.89
CA ASN A 151 7.10 18.60 -3.53
C ASN A 151 8.15 19.64 -3.13
N GLN A 152 7.86 20.40 -2.07
CA GLN A 152 8.82 21.33 -1.48
C GLN A 152 10.05 20.58 -0.96
N ARG A 153 11.23 21.18 -1.16
CA ARG A 153 12.54 20.61 -0.79
C ARG A 153 13.24 21.41 0.31
N THR A 154 12.46 22.14 1.09
CA THR A 154 12.86 22.95 2.25
C THR A 154 13.39 22.13 3.44
N GLY A 155 13.16 20.81 3.44
CA GLY A 155 13.60 19.90 4.51
C GLY A 155 12.84 20.13 5.82
N SER A 156 13.50 19.95 6.96
CA SER A 156 12.89 20.11 8.30
C SER A 156 12.67 21.56 8.72
N ARG A 157 12.98 22.53 7.86
CA ARG A 157 12.79 23.95 8.16
C ARG A 157 11.34 24.31 7.87
N HIS A 158 10.70 25.06 8.77
CA HIS A 158 9.36 25.57 8.50
C HIS A 158 9.37 26.53 7.30
N TYR A 159 8.31 26.51 6.47
CA TYR A 159 8.20 27.30 5.23
C TYR A 159 8.55 28.78 5.45
N ARG A 160 7.89 29.44 6.41
CA ARG A 160 8.14 30.87 6.72
C ARG A 160 9.59 31.13 7.11
N ALA A 161 10.18 30.26 7.94
CA ALA A 161 11.58 30.38 8.33
C ALA A 161 12.54 30.14 7.15
N HIS A 162 12.15 29.32 6.18
CA HIS A 162 12.93 29.13 4.96
C HIS A 162 12.87 30.34 4.04
N ILE A 163 11.71 30.98 3.90
CA ILE A 163 11.60 32.26 3.18
C ILE A 163 12.51 33.30 3.82
N PHE A 164 12.43 33.48 5.13
CA PHE A 164 13.28 34.44 5.85
C PHE A 164 14.77 34.18 5.62
N ALA A 165 15.21 32.93 5.74
CA ALA A 165 16.61 32.60 5.48
C ALA A 165 17.05 32.88 4.03
N ASN A 166 16.17 32.64 3.03
CA ASN A 166 16.48 32.99 1.65
C ASN A 166 16.54 34.51 1.43
N LYS A 167 15.68 35.28 2.11
CA LYS A 167 15.73 36.75 2.09
C LYS A 167 17.03 37.28 2.69
N GLU A 168 17.48 36.71 3.81
CA GLU A 168 18.76 37.05 4.42
C GLU A 168 19.95 36.71 3.51
N GLU A 169 19.95 35.53 2.89
CA GLU A 169 21.01 35.11 1.95
C GLU A 169 21.10 36.05 0.71
N ARG A 170 19.98 36.66 0.29
CA ARG A 170 19.91 37.65 -0.81
C ARG A 170 19.96 39.10 -0.36
N LYS A 171 20.44 39.38 0.86
CA LYS A 171 20.59 40.75 1.40
C LYS A 171 19.29 41.57 1.44
N GLY A 172 18.14 40.92 1.62
CA GLY A 172 16.86 41.59 1.80
C GLY A 172 16.11 41.95 0.51
N GLU A 173 16.61 41.55 -0.66
CA GLU A 173 15.89 41.72 -1.92
C GLU A 173 14.54 40.98 -1.90
N GLU A 174 13.48 41.63 -2.38
CA GLU A 174 12.17 41.00 -2.50
C GLU A 174 12.21 39.93 -3.59
N LEU A 175 12.15 38.68 -3.16
CA LEU A 175 12.05 37.52 -4.04
C LEU A 175 10.74 37.60 -4.84
N SER A 176 10.86 37.66 -6.17
CA SER A 176 9.73 37.41 -7.07
C SER A 176 9.11 36.04 -6.76
N ALA A 177 7.81 35.87 -7.04
CA ALA A 177 7.12 34.60 -6.82
C ALA A 177 7.80 33.43 -7.55
N ILE A 178 8.36 33.69 -8.74
CA ILE A 178 9.14 32.72 -9.53
C ILE A 178 10.44 32.33 -8.79
N ASP A 179 11.13 33.30 -8.19
CA ASP A 179 12.36 33.04 -7.43
C ASP A 179 12.08 32.29 -6.13
N LEU A 180 10.96 32.58 -5.49
CA LEU A 180 10.50 31.86 -4.31
C LEU A 180 10.14 30.41 -4.66
N PHE A 181 9.49 30.18 -5.80
CA PHE A 181 9.19 28.85 -6.31
C PHE A 181 10.48 28.06 -6.57
N LYS A 182 11.48 28.68 -7.22
CA LYS A 182 12.81 28.10 -7.43
C LYS A 182 13.50 27.75 -6.10
N ALA A 183 13.51 28.67 -5.14
CA ALA A 183 14.17 28.47 -3.84
C ALA A 183 13.55 27.31 -3.04
N THR A 184 12.22 27.18 -3.08
CA THR A 184 11.48 26.18 -2.29
C THR A 184 11.47 24.78 -2.89
N HIS A 185 11.67 24.65 -4.22
CA HIS A 185 11.63 23.37 -4.95
C HIS A 185 13.02 22.89 -5.43
N ASN A 186 14.09 23.57 -5.04
CA ASN A 186 15.46 23.14 -5.28
C ASN A 186 16.01 22.32 -4.12
N SER A 187 16.60 21.16 -4.41
CA SER A 187 17.43 20.44 -3.44
C SER A 187 18.90 20.69 -3.70
N LYS A 188 19.66 21.04 -2.66
CA LYS A 188 21.13 21.13 -2.72
C LYS A 188 21.82 19.84 -3.18
N LYS A 189 21.17 18.68 -3.05
CA LYS A 189 21.73 17.37 -3.43
C LYS A 189 21.33 16.91 -4.84
N HIS A 190 20.09 17.19 -5.24
CA HIS A 190 19.49 16.60 -6.44
C HIS A 190 18.97 17.64 -7.43
N GLY A 191 19.14 18.94 -7.15
CA GLY A 191 18.62 20.02 -7.96
C GLY A 191 17.09 20.05 -8.03
N PHE A 192 16.59 20.53 -9.17
CA PHE A 192 15.18 20.57 -9.53
C PHE A 192 14.71 19.21 -10.08
N SER A 193 13.49 18.79 -9.74
CA SER A 193 12.84 17.68 -10.44
C SER A 193 12.40 18.10 -11.85
N GLU A 194 12.27 17.15 -12.78
CA GLU A 194 11.86 17.42 -14.17
C GLU A 194 10.59 18.26 -14.27
N LEU A 195 9.53 17.89 -13.53
CA LEU A 195 8.28 18.65 -13.50
C LEU A 195 8.46 20.12 -13.05
N VAL A 196 9.40 20.36 -12.15
CA VAL A 196 9.71 21.73 -11.66
C VAL A 196 10.53 22.48 -12.71
N LYS A 197 11.45 21.81 -13.42
CA LYS A 197 12.19 22.43 -14.53
C LYS A 197 11.26 22.87 -15.65
N THR A 198 10.36 22.00 -16.09
CA THR A 198 9.36 22.33 -17.13
C THR A 198 8.50 23.51 -16.71
N ALA A 199 8.02 23.51 -15.47
CA ALA A 199 7.23 24.63 -14.94
C ALA A 199 8.03 25.94 -14.87
N ILE A 200 9.30 25.90 -14.42
CA ILE A 200 10.17 27.08 -14.39
C ILE A 200 10.38 27.63 -15.81
N LEU A 201 10.64 26.76 -16.79
CA LEU A 201 10.84 27.18 -18.18
C LEU A 201 9.58 27.86 -18.75
N GLU A 202 8.38 27.36 -18.44
CA GLU A 202 7.13 28.00 -18.85
C GLU A 202 6.89 29.33 -18.13
N MET A 203 7.16 29.41 -16.82
CA MET A 203 7.08 30.65 -16.05
C MET A 203 8.05 31.71 -16.60
N GLU A 204 9.27 31.32 -16.97
CA GLU A 204 10.26 32.21 -17.59
C GLU A 204 9.82 32.66 -18.98
N LYS A 205 9.31 31.75 -19.82
CA LYS A 205 8.75 32.09 -21.15
C LYS A 205 7.59 33.09 -21.05
N MET A 206 6.68 32.92 -20.09
CA MET A 206 5.57 33.85 -19.88
C MET A 206 6.05 35.21 -19.35
N LYS A 207 7.13 35.23 -18.56
CA LYS A 207 7.76 36.46 -18.08
C LYS A 207 8.48 37.22 -19.21
N ASP A 208 9.06 36.50 -20.17
CA ASP A 208 9.81 37.06 -21.29
C ASP A 208 8.92 37.33 -22.53
N ALA A 209 7.65 36.94 -22.51
CA ALA A 209 6.69 37.21 -23.58
C ALA A 209 6.39 38.71 -23.66
N LEU A 210 6.58 39.30 -24.85
CA LEU A 210 6.24 40.70 -25.11
C LEU A 210 4.73 40.89 -24.96
N VAL A 211 4.36 41.79 -24.06
CA VAL A 211 2.98 42.22 -23.82
C VAL A 211 2.48 42.96 -25.09
N PRO A 212 1.36 42.55 -25.72
CA PRO A 212 0.75 43.32 -26.80
C PRO A 212 0.26 44.67 -26.27
N GLU A 213 0.45 45.74 -27.05
CA GLU A 213 0.10 47.13 -26.67
C GLU A 213 -1.32 47.23 -26.09
N GLY A 214 -1.43 47.41 -24.77
CA GLY A 214 -2.69 47.76 -24.09
C GLY A 214 -3.00 47.06 -22.78
N GLU A 215 -2.32 45.96 -22.42
CA GLU A 215 -2.55 45.24 -21.15
C GLU A 215 -1.38 45.39 -20.17
N GLU A 216 -1.64 45.39 -18.85
CA GLU A 216 -0.56 45.41 -17.86
C GLU A 216 0.26 44.10 -17.93
N PRO A 217 1.59 44.16 -17.76
CA PRO A 217 2.41 42.96 -17.70
C PRO A 217 1.93 42.07 -16.54
N LYS A 218 1.63 40.80 -16.84
CA LYS A 218 1.21 39.81 -15.84
C LYS A 218 2.23 39.80 -14.69
N SER A 219 1.72 39.94 -13.47
CA SER A 219 2.51 39.88 -12.25
C SER A 219 3.19 38.51 -12.13
N ALA A 220 4.39 38.45 -11.53
CA ALA A 220 5.06 37.18 -11.30
C ALA A 220 4.23 36.18 -10.46
N VAL A 221 3.35 36.70 -9.59
CA VAL A 221 2.41 35.87 -8.82
C VAL A 221 1.36 35.24 -9.75
N GLU A 222 0.83 36.05 -10.66
CA GLU A 222 -0.18 35.64 -11.62
C GLU A 222 0.38 34.63 -12.64
N ILE A 223 1.60 34.85 -13.13
CA ILE A 223 2.33 33.90 -13.99
C ILE A 223 2.49 32.53 -13.28
N VAL A 224 2.93 32.53 -12.02
CA VAL A 224 3.09 31.28 -11.26
C VAL A 224 1.73 30.60 -11.08
N GLU A 225 0.68 31.36 -10.75
CA GLU A 225 -0.65 30.81 -10.56
C GLU A 225 -1.25 30.23 -11.85
N GLU A 226 -1.09 30.91 -12.98
CA GLU A 226 -1.54 30.46 -14.30
C GLU A 226 -0.85 29.16 -14.71
N VAL A 227 0.48 29.10 -14.65
CA VAL A 227 1.25 27.88 -14.98
C VAL A 227 0.86 26.70 -14.08
N LEU A 228 0.67 26.95 -12.78
CA LEU A 228 0.28 25.88 -11.86
C LEU A 228 -1.15 25.40 -12.10
N LYS A 229 -2.07 26.30 -12.51
CA LYS A 229 -3.44 25.95 -12.87
C LYS A 229 -3.50 25.14 -14.17
N THR A 230 -2.81 25.58 -15.23
CA THR A 230 -2.78 24.87 -16.52
C THR A 230 -2.21 23.46 -16.35
N LYS A 231 -1.07 23.33 -15.64
CA LYS A 231 -0.47 22.01 -15.37
C LYS A 231 -1.35 21.11 -14.52
N LYS A 232 -2.14 21.68 -13.61
CA LYS A 232 -3.12 20.93 -12.82
C LYS A 232 -4.26 20.40 -13.70
N LEU A 233 -4.73 21.22 -14.65
CA LEU A 233 -5.80 20.84 -15.58
C LEU A 233 -5.34 19.75 -16.55
N GLU A 234 -4.24 19.98 -17.28
CA GLU A 234 -3.62 19.00 -18.20
C GLU A 234 -3.44 17.65 -17.52
N ARG A 235 -2.97 17.66 -16.26
CA ARG A 235 -2.80 16.44 -15.49
C ARG A 235 -4.11 15.76 -15.12
N SER A 236 -5.12 16.53 -14.73
CA SER A 236 -6.43 15.95 -14.38
C SER A 236 -7.09 15.28 -15.57
N GLU A 237 -6.89 15.81 -16.77
CA GLU A 237 -7.35 15.22 -18.03
C GLU A 237 -6.62 13.90 -18.31
N LEU A 238 -5.28 13.90 -18.25
CA LEU A 238 -4.49 12.68 -18.40
C LEU A 238 -4.84 11.59 -17.36
N GLN A 239 -5.11 11.99 -16.11
CA GLN A 239 -5.54 11.05 -15.07
C GLN A 239 -6.94 10.48 -15.33
N ALA A 240 -7.85 11.28 -15.87
CA ALA A 240 -9.19 10.82 -16.23
C ALA A 240 -9.13 9.81 -17.39
N GLU A 241 -8.28 10.06 -18.38
CA GLU A 241 -8.06 9.15 -19.52
C GLU A 241 -7.48 7.80 -19.06
N VAL A 242 -6.41 7.82 -18.25
CA VAL A 242 -5.82 6.60 -17.68
C VAL A 242 -6.84 5.83 -16.84
N MET A 243 -7.68 6.52 -16.05
CA MET A 243 -8.71 5.87 -15.26
C MET A 243 -9.79 5.22 -16.14
N GLN A 244 -10.15 5.82 -17.28
CA GLN A 244 -11.08 5.18 -18.22
C GLN A 244 -10.47 3.93 -18.86
N GLU A 245 -9.18 3.95 -19.21
CA GLU A 245 -8.48 2.79 -19.75
C GLU A 245 -8.41 1.64 -18.73
N GLU A 246 -8.07 1.94 -17.46
CA GLU A 246 -8.08 0.94 -16.39
C GLU A 246 -9.48 0.34 -16.17
N LEU A 247 -10.54 1.17 -16.19
CA LEU A 247 -11.91 0.70 -16.06
C LEU A 247 -12.33 -0.19 -17.24
N ALA A 248 -11.92 0.14 -18.46
CA ALA A 248 -12.18 -0.68 -19.64
C ALA A 248 -11.47 -2.05 -19.54
N ALA A 249 -10.21 -2.06 -19.08
CA ALA A 249 -9.45 -3.29 -18.86
C ALA A 249 -10.08 -4.18 -17.76
N ILE A 250 -10.61 -3.59 -16.68
CA ILE A 250 -11.31 -4.33 -15.63
C ILE A 250 -12.61 -4.94 -16.15
N LYS A 251 -13.40 -4.18 -16.92
CA LYS A 251 -14.63 -4.68 -17.54
C LYS A 251 -14.36 -5.88 -18.45
N MET A 252 -13.36 -5.79 -19.32
CA MET A 252 -12.95 -6.91 -20.18
C MET A 252 -12.58 -8.16 -19.37
N LYS A 253 -11.83 -8.01 -18.27
CA LYS A 253 -11.48 -9.15 -17.39
C LYS A 253 -12.69 -9.73 -16.67
N ALA A 254 -13.67 -8.90 -16.32
CA ALA A 254 -14.90 -9.36 -15.69
C ALA A 254 -15.74 -10.18 -16.68
N GLU A 255 -15.89 -9.69 -17.93
CA GLU A 255 -16.57 -10.41 -19.01
C GLU A 255 -15.87 -11.74 -19.33
N GLU A 256 -14.53 -11.77 -19.37
CA GLU A 256 -13.77 -13.01 -19.56
C GLU A 256 -13.99 -14.01 -18.41
N ALA A 257 -14.02 -13.53 -17.17
CA ALA A 257 -14.28 -14.38 -16.00
C ALA A 257 -15.72 -14.92 -15.97
N GLU A 258 -16.70 -14.11 -16.37
CA GLU A 258 -18.10 -14.52 -16.50
C GLU A 258 -18.25 -15.59 -17.60
N ALA A 259 -17.64 -15.37 -18.77
CA ALA A 259 -17.62 -16.35 -19.84
C ALA A 259 -16.91 -17.66 -19.44
N ALA A 260 -15.88 -17.59 -18.60
CA ALA A 260 -15.23 -18.79 -18.05
C ALA A 260 -16.16 -19.54 -17.07
N HIS A 261 -16.86 -18.81 -16.20
CA HIS A 261 -17.83 -19.38 -15.25
C HIS A 261 -19.01 -20.03 -15.98
N ASP A 262 -19.54 -19.41 -17.03
CA ASP A 262 -20.65 -19.97 -17.81
C ASP A 262 -20.27 -21.28 -18.49
N LYS A 263 -19.04 -21.38 -19.02
CA LYS A 263 -18.51 -22.64 -19.56
C LYS A 263 -18.41 -23.74 -18.50
N GLU A 264 -17.99 -23.38 -17.28
CA GLU A 264 -17.94 -24.33 -16.16
C GLU A 264 -19.34 -24.79 -15.75
N LEU A 265 -20.31 -23.88 -15.68
CA LEU A 265 -21.70 -24.16 -15.38
C LEU A 265 -22.33 -25.10 -16.42
N GLU A 266 -22.08 -24.89 -17.71
CA GLU A 266 -22.51 -25.80 -18.78
C GLU A 266 -21.93 -27.21 -18.62
N LEU A 267 -20.66 -27.31 -18.25
CA LEU A 267 -19.99 -28.59 -18.03
C LEU A 267 -20.60 -29.34 -16.84
N LEU A 268 -20.94 -28.63 -15.76
CA LEU A 268 -21.65 -29.20 -14.61
C LEU A 268 -23.06 -29.67 -14.99
N ARG A 269 -23.80 -28.91 -15.80
CA ARG A 269 -25.13 -29.31 -16.29
C ARG A 269 -25.08 -30.60 -17.11
N LYS A 270 -24.11 -30.74 -18.01
CA LYS A 270 -23.91 -31.98 -18.79
C LYS A 270 -23.60 -33.18 -17.89
N LYS A 271 -22.72 -33.01 -16.90
CA LYS A 271 -22.42 -34.06 -15.91
C LYS A 271 -23.65 -34.50 -15.11
N SER A 272 -24.53 -33.55 -14.73
CA SER A 272 -25.79 -33.85 -14.07
C SER A 272 -26.71 -34.68 -14.97
N GLN A 273 -26.87 -34.26 -16.24
CA GLN A 273 -27.69 -35.00 -17.21
C GLN A 273 -27.19 -36.43 -17.41
N GLU A 274 -25.89 -36.64 -17.55
CA GLU A 274 -25.32 -37.99 -17.63
C GLU A 274 -25.60 -38.84 -16.39
N GLN A 275 -25.56 -38.24 -15.20
CA GLN A 275 -25.91 -38.94 -13.96
C GLN A 275 -27.40 -39.32 -13.93
N ASP A 276 -28.28 -38.42 -14.36
CA ASP A 276 -29.72 -38.66 -14.45
C ASP A 276 -30.05 -39.75 -15.48
N GLU A 277 -29.38 -39.77 -16.63
CA GLU A 277 -29.52 -40.83 -17.65
C GLU A 277 -29.04 -42.19 -17.14
N LYS A 278 -27.88 -42.24 -16.47
CA LYS A 278 -27.38 -43.47 -15.82
C LYS A 278 -28.37 -43.99 -14.78
N LEU A 279 -28.95 -43.08 -13.99
CA LEU A 279 -29.98 -43.42 -13.01
C LEU A 279 -31.26 -43.93 -13.69
N ALA A 280 -31.71 -43.29 -14.77
CA ALA A 280 -32.88 -43.72 -15.54
C ALA A 280 -32.67 -45.11 -16.15
N HIS A 281 -31.49 -45.38 -16.72
CA HIS A 281 -31.14 -46.70 -17.25
C HIS A 281 -31.13 -47.78 -16.15
N LEU A 282 -30.55 -47.47 -14.98
CA LEU A 282 -30.59 -48.35 -13.82
C LEU A 282 -32.03 -48.64 -13.40
N MET A 283 -32.85 -47.59 -13.28
CA MET A 283 -34.28 -47.72 -12.92
C MET A 283 -35.07 -48.53 -13.95
N ALA A 284 -34.78 -48.39 -15.24
CA ALA A 284 -35.39 -49.20 -16.29
C ALA A 284 -35.00 -50.68 -16.20
N LEU A 285 -33.74 -50.99 -15.87
CA LEU A 285 -33.30 -52.38 -15.63
C LEU A 285 -33.99 -53.00 -14.40
N PHE A 286 -34.10 -52.25 -13.30
CA PHE A 286 -34.82 -52.70 -12.12
C PHE A 286 -36.32 -52.85 -12.39
N GLY A 287 -36.93 -51.91 -13.12
CA GLY A 287 -38.33 -51.96 -13.55
C GLY A 287 -38.61 -53.14 -14.48
N ALA A 288 -37.75 -53.41 -15.46
CA ALA A 288 -37.88 -54.54 -16.37
C ALA A 288 -37.71 -55.89 -15.64
N LYS A 289 -36.78 -55.97 -14.68
CA LYS A 289 -36.65 -57.15 -13.79
C LYS A 289 -37.87 -57.32 -12.88
N PHE A 290 -38.44 -56.23 -12.37
CA PHE A 290 -39.65 -56.26 -11.56
C PHE A 290 -40.88 -56.72 -12.37
N VAL A 291 -41.05 -56.19 -13.58
CA VAL A 291 -42.12 -56.60 -14.51
C VAL A 291 -41.91 -58.06 -14.96
N ALA A 292 -40.68 -58.49 -15.26
CA ALA A 292 -40.37 -59.88 -15.59
C ALA A 292 -40.60 -60.83 -14.40
N PHE A 293 -40.32 -60.40 -13.17
CA PHE A 293 -40.64 -61.14 -11.95
C PHE A 293 -42.15 -61.29 -11.75
N CYS A 294 -42.92 -60.21 -11.90
CA CYS A 294 -44.37 -60.24 -11.81
C CYS A 294 -45.03 -61.06 -12.94
N THR A 295 -44.51 -61.02 -14.18
CA THR A 295 -45.06 -61.82 -15.29
C THR A 295 -44.63 -63.29 -15.24
N TRP A 296 -43.45 -63.60 -14.70
CA TRP A 296 -43.04 -64.98 -14.42
C TRP A 296 -43.90 -65.63 -13.33
N GLN A 297 -44.33 -64.84 -12.34
CA GLN A 297 -45.26 -65.31 -11.31
C GLN A 297 -46.71 -65.48 -11.82
N VAL A 298 -47.03 -65.00 -13.03
CA VAL A 298 -48.35 -65.09 -13.65
C VAL A 298 -48.27 -65.93 -14.94
N LYS A 299 -48.17 -67.25 -14.78
CA LYS A 299 -48.66 -68.24 -15.77
C LYS A 299 -49.80 -69.06 -15.15
N PRO A 300 -50.76 -69.53 -15.96
CA PRO A 300 -52.18 -69.47 -15.64
C PRO A 300 -52.62 -70.66 -14.80
N GLY A 301 -52.95 -70.41 -13.53
CA GLY A 301 -53.44 -71.50 -12.68
C GLY A 301 -53.57 -71.16 -11.21
N ALA A 302 -53.96 -69.94 -10.85
CA ALA A 302 -54.61 -69.64 -9.57
C ALA A 302 -54.97 -68.15 -9.54
N LEU A 303 -56.26 -67.85 -9.61
CA LEU A 303 -56.83 -66.59 -9.15
C LEU A 303 -56.51 -66.45 -7.66
N VAL A 304 -55.55 -65.60 -7.28
CA VAL A 304 -55.59 -64.96 -5.95
C VAL A 304 -55.12 -63.51 -6.06
N ASN A 305 -56.07 -62.62 -5.79
CA ASN A 305 -55.97 -61.17 -5.64
C ASN A 305 -54.83 -60.75 -4.69
N LEU A 306 -53.71 -60.25 -5.22
CA LEU A 306 -52.70 -59.50 -4.45
C LEU A 306 -52.15 -58.28 -5.22
N GLY A 307 -52.85 -57.82 -6.26
CA GLY A 307 -52.41 -56.70 -7.12
C GLY A 307 -52.75 -55.29 -6.63
N ALA A 308 -53.49 -55.13 -5.53
CA ALA A 308 -54.05 -53.82 -5.16
C ALA A 308 -53.31 -53.05 -4.05
N PHE A 309 -52.37 -53.67 -3.32
CA PHE A 309 -51.79 -53.03 -2.12
C PHE A 309 -50.48 -52.25 -2.34
N CYS A 310 -49.74 -52.52 -3.42
CA CYS A 310 -48.43 -51.87 -3.63
C CYS A 310 -48.47 -50.58 -4.46
N ILE A 311 -49.54 -50.32 -5.21
CA ILE A 311 -49.64 -49.12 -6.07
C ILE A 311 -49.95 -47.85 -5.24
N LEU A 312 -50.60 -47.98 -4.07
CA LEU A 312 -50.92 -46.80 -3.23
C LEU A 312 -49.73 -46.24 -2.43
N HIS A 313 -48.77 -47.08 -2.02
CA HIS A 313 -47.66 -46.60 -1.17
C HIS A 313 -46.54 -45.90 -1.94
N LEU A 314 -46.34 -46.19 -3.23
CA LEU A 314 -45.28 -45.56 -4.03
C LEU A 314 -45.71 -44.23 -4.69
N TRP A 315 -47.02 -44.01 -4.89
CA TRP A 315 -47.52 -42.77 -5.50
C TRP A 315 -47.59 -41.60 -4.50
N SER A 316 -47.62 -41.88 -3.18
CA SER A 316 -47.61 -40.83 -2.15
C SER A 316 -46.23 -40.21 -1.90
N ALA A 317 -45.13 -40.82 -2.37
CA ALA A 317 -43.76 -40.35 -2.10
C ALA A 317 -43.22 -39.37 -3.17
N LYS A 318 -43.99 -39.08 -4.22
CA LYS A 318 -43.56 -38.25 -5.35
C LYS A 318 -44.55 -37.14 -5.67
N ARG A 319 -44.96 -36.37 -4.65
CA ARG A 319 -45.43 -35.00 -4.88
C ARG A 319 -44.23 -34.04 -4.79
N PRO A 320 -44.00 -33.18 -5.79
CA PRO A 320 -42.99 -32.15 -5.68
C PRO A 320 -43.38 -31.16 -4.58
N ARG A 321 -42.45 -30.87 -3.66
CA ARG A 321 -42.60 -29.73 -2.74
C ARG A 321 -42.61 -28.45 -3.58
N PRO A 322 -43.59 -27.54 -3.42
CA PRO A 322 -43.56 -26.25 -4.09
C PRO A 322 -42.34 -25.45 -3.64
N LYS A 323 -41.70 -24.79 -4.60
CA LYS A 323 -40.62 -23.82 -4.37
C LYS A 323 -41.12 -22.75 -3.41
N GLN A 324 -40.43 -22.56 -2.29
CA GLN A 324 -40.58 -21.34 -1.51
C GLN A 324 -39.96 -20.21 -2.33
N GLU A 325 -40.82 -19.32 -2.83
CA GLU A 325 -40.44 -17.97 -3.21
C GLU A 325 -39.98 -17.21 -1.96
N LEU A 326 -38.90 -16.45 -2.15
CA LEU A 326 -38.45 -15.42 -1.23
C LEU A 326 -39.49 -14.31 -1.14
N ASP A 327 -39.77 -13.88 0.09
CA ASP A 327 -39.90 -12.47 0.44
C ASP A 327 -38.77 -12.12 1.42
#